data_AF-A0A3M1QD90-F1
#
_entry.id   AF-A0A3M1QD90-F1
#
_cell.length_a   1.000
_cell.length_b   1.000
_cell.length_c   1.000
_cell.angle_alpha   90.00
_cell.angle_beta   90.00
_cell.angle_gamma   90.00
#
_symmetry.space_group_name_H-M   'P 1'
#
loop_
_entity.id
_entity.type
_entity.pdbx_description
1 polymer ?
#
loop_
_entity_poly.entity_id
_entity_poly.type
_entity_poly.pdbx_seq_one_letter_code
_entity_poly.pdbx_strand_id
1 'polypeptide(L)'
;MTDRQSANEYFRSILLTVMGQPFDAAGYILEEQPVQWAGGMFRFVKPLDDDLYGFIEFQHLAYSDSEWASGMPSRFRVSVIRSDNVNASLVSTHPRYTRRTLSALVVEDFGVAILPSSDHWWTFKSTEELGNALAEAAHLLIGYAMPWLAGDLKPGEHRAD
;
A
#
# COMPACT_ATOMS: atom_id res chain seq x y z
N MET A 1 13.91 21.75 7.50
CA MET A 1 13.31 20.44 7.20
C MET A 1 14.27 19.38 7.72
N THR A 2 13.79 18.35 8.41
CA THR A 2 14.64 17.25 8.89
C THR A 2 14.87 16.22 7.76
N ASP A 3 15.98 15.48 7.79
CA ASP A 3 16.34 14.49 6.76
C ASP A 3 15.26 13.42 6.53
N ARG A 4 14.47 13.12 7.57
CA ARG A 4 13.35 12.19 7.47
C ARG A 4 12.17 12.77 6.68
N GLN A 5 11.88 14.05 6.84
CA GLN A 5 10.80 14.71 6.11
C GLN A 5 11.14 14.78 4.60
N SER A 6 12.39 15.11 4.26
CA SER A 6 12.83 15.12 2.86
C SER A 6 12.81 13.71 2.25
N ALA A 7 13.18 12.67 2.99
CA ALA A 7 13.07 11.28 2.53
C ALA A 7 11.62 10.85 2.26
N ASN A 8 10.67 11.29 3.09
CA ASN A 8 9.25 11.00 2.90
C ASN A 8 8.65 11.76 1.69
N GLU A 9 9.02 13.03 1.51
CA GLU A 9 8.62 13.80 0.34
C GLU A 9 9.20 13.20 -0.95
N TYR A 10 10.46 12.75 -0.90
CA TYR A 10 11.09 12.04 -1.99
C TYR A 10 10.37 10.73 -2.33
N PHE A 11 10.09 9.89 -1.33
CA PHE A 11 9.30 8.67 -1.52
C PHE A 11 7.94 8.97 -2.16
N ARG A 12 7.22 10.01 -1.68
CA ARG A 12 5.93 10.43 -2.25
C ARG A 12 6.04 10.79 -3.74
N SER A 13 7.09 11.52 -4.12
CA SER A 13 7.32 11.91 -5.51
C SER A 13 7.47 10.69 -6.43
N ILE A 14 8.27 9.71 -6.01
CA ILE A 14 8.46 8.47 -6.78
C ILE A 14 7.19 7.61 -6.76
N LEU A 15 6.52 7.49 -5.61
CA LEU A 15 5.24 6.81 -5.47
C LEU A 15 4.21 7.33 -6.48
N LEU A 16 4.03 8.64 -6.58
CA LEU A 16 3.09 9.25 -7.52
C LEU A 16 3.54 9.14 -8.97
N THR A 17 4.84 9.10 -9.24
CA THR A 17 5.36 8.88 -10.59
C THR A 17 5.05 7.47 -11.08
N VAL A 18 5.25 6.45 -10.23
CA VAL A 18 5.04 5.04 -10.58
C VAL A 18 3.56 4.66 -10.54
N MET A 19 2.84 5.10 -9.51
CA MET A 19 1.49 4.62 -9.19
C MET A 19 0.39 5.60 -9.57
N GLY A 20 0.71 6.88 -9.82
CA GLY A 20 -0.29 7.93 -9.95
C GLY A 20 -1.30 7.66 -11.06
N GLN A 21 -0.82 7.39 -12.29
CA GLN A 21 -1.71 7.12 -13.43
C GLN A 21 -2.52 5.82 -13.24
N PRO A 22 -1.93 4.67 -12.86
CA PRO A 22 -2.72 3.46 -12.59
C PRO A 22 -3.77 3.64 -11.50
N PHE A 23 -3.46 4.38 -10.43
CA PHE A 23 -4.39 4.56 -9.31
C PHE A 23 -5.52 5.52 -9.67
N ASP A 24 -5.21 6.62 -10.36
CA ASP A 24 -6.21 7.56 -10.87
C ASP A 24 -7.16 6.87 -11.84
N ALA A 25 -6.64 6.06 -12.77
CA ALA A 25 -7.45 5.24 -13.68
C ALA A 25 -8.35 4.23 -12.94
N ALA A 26 -7.89 3.71 -11.80
CA ALA A 26 -8.67 2.82 -10.95
C ALA A 26 -9.66 3.58 -10.03
N GLY A 27 -9.63 4.92 -10.00
CA GLY A 27 -10.49 5.78 -9.18
C GLY A 27 -9.98 6.01 -7.75
N TYR A 28 -8.70 5.72 -7.47
CA TYR A 28 -8.05 5.96 -6.19
C TYR A 28 -7.35 7.32 -6.18
N ILE A 29 -7.68 8.16 -5.20
CA ILE A 29 -7.12 9.50 -5.05
C ILE A 29 -6.24 9.54 -3.80
N LEU A 30 -5.08 10.17 -3.87
CA LEU A 30 -4.22 10.39 -2.69
C LEU A 30 -4.89 11.40 -1.74
N GLU A 31 -5.07 11.01 -0.48
CA GLU A 31 -5.57 11.94 0.55
C GLU A 31 -4.53 13.00 0.89
N GLU A 32 -4.94 14.27 0.87
CA GLU A 32 -4.11 15.40 1.26
C GLU A 32 -3.96 15.51 2.78
N GLN A 33 -2.98 14.80 3.33
CA GLN A 33 -2.71 14.79 4.78
C GLN A 33 -1.23 15.08 5.07
N PRO A 34 -0.80 16.36 5.02
CA PRO A 34 0.62 16.74 5.15
C PRO A 34 1.31 16.22 6.42
N VAL A 35 0.60 16.16 7.55
CA VAL A 35 1.13 15.61 8.81
C VAL A 35 1.38 14.11 8.70
N GLN A 36 0.48 13.35 8.07
CA GLN A 36 0.66 11.91 7.86
C GLN A 36 1.78 11.63 6.85
N TRP A 37 1.85 12.42 5.77
CA TRP A 37 2.92 12.34 4.79
C TRP A 37 4.30 12.59 5.43
N ALA A 38 4.42 13.60 6.29
CA ALA A 38 5.64 13.87 7.04
C ALA A 38 6.03 12.68 7.96
N GLY A 39 5.06 11.91 8.44
CA GLY A 39 5.24 10.67 9.20
C GLY A 39 5.57 9.43 8.35
N GLY A 40 5.56 9.53 7.02
CA GLY A 40 5.80 8.41 6.10
C GLY A 40 4.55 7.58 5.80
N MET A 41 3.35 8.13 6.02
CA MET A 41 2.09 7.46 5.71
C MET A 41 1.41 8.11 4.52
N PHE A 42 1.14 7.34 3.46
CA PHE A 42 0.48 7.82 2.24
C PHE A 42 -0.74 6.93 1.95
N ARG A 43 -1.93 7.53 1.96
CA ARG A 43 -3.18 6.80 1.80
C ARG A 43 -3.90 7.25 0.54
N PHE A 44 -4.24 6.28 -0.29
CA PHE A 44 -5.17 6.47 -1.40
C PHE A 44 -6.54 5.95 -1.01
N VAL A 45 -7.58 6.65 -1.43
CA VAL A 45 -8.98 6.32 -1.13
C VAL A 45 -9.80 6.29 -2.40
N LYS A 46 -10.75 5.35 -2.45
CA LYS A 46 -11.76 5.23 -3.48
C LYS A 46 -13.12 4.91 -2.83
N PRO A 47 -14.20 5.64 -3.14
CA PRO A 47 -15.56 5.20 -2.83
C PRO A 47 -15.87 3.88 -3.55
N LEU A 48 -16.46 2.93 -2.85
CA LEU A 48 -16.96 1.66 -3.35
C LEU A 48 -18.50 1.65 -3.26
N ASP A 49 -19.11 0.54 -3.66
CA ASP A 49 -20.55 0.32 -3.47
C ASP A 49 -20.91 0.18 -1.97
N ASP A 50 -22.21 0.26 -1.66
CA ASP A 50 -22.77 0.11 -0.32
C ASP A 50 -22.21 1.09 0.74
N ASP A 51 -21.92 2.33 0.34
CA ASP A 51 -21.32 3.37 1.20
C ASP A 51 -19.98 2.95 1.83
N LEU A 52 -19.26 2.03 1.18
CA LEU A 52 -17.93 1.59 1.58
C LEU A 52 -16.84 2.41 0.91
N TYR A 53 -15.66 2.36 1.50
CA TYR A 53 -14.44 2.95 0.99
C TYR A 53 -13.36 1.88 0.90
N GLY A 54 -12.61 1.89 -0.20
CA GLY A 54 -11.38 1.14 -0.36
C GLY A 54 -10.20 2.07 -0.08
N PHE A 55 -9.30 1.63 0.79
CA PHE A 55 -8.07 2.35 1.10
C PHE A 55 -6.84 1.51 0.78
N ILE A 56 -5.84 2.15 0.20
CA ILE A 56 -4.50 1.60 0.00
C ILE A 56 -3.53 2.50 0.74
N GLU A 57 -2.88 1.97 1.77
CA GLU A 57 -2.04 2.70 2.70
C GLU A 57 -0.58 2.22 2.60
N PHE A 58 0.31 3.12 2.20
CA PHE A 58 1.75 2.91 2.20
C PHE A 58 2.34 3.46 3.50
N GLN A 59 3.02 2.59 4.25
CA GLN A 59 3.85 3.00 5.37
C GLN A 59 5.31 2.90 4.98
N HIS A 60 5.96 4.05 4.86
CA HIS A 60 7.37 4.21 4.57
C HIS A 60 8.19 4.43 5.84
N LEU A 61 9.27 3.66 5.97
CA LEU A 61 10.29 3.81 7.00
C LEU A 61 11.61 4.20 6.31
N ALA A 62 11.90 5.49 6.35
CA ALA A 62 13.17 6.04 5.87
C ALA A 62 14.28 5.75 6.88
N TYR A 63 15.35 5.11 6.41
CA TYR A 63 16.63 5.03 7.11
C TYR A 63 17.61 5.90 6.32
N SER A 64 17.99 7.05 6.87
CA SER A 64 19.06 7.88 6.34
C SER A 64 20.40 7.43 6.91
N ASP A 65 21.47 7.53 6.11
CA ASP A 65 22.82 7.22 6.58
C ASP A 65 23.15 8.13 7.79
N SER A 66 23.19 7.50 8.95
CA SER A 66 23.65 8.06 10.22
C SER A 66 24.56 7.02 10.85
N GLU A 67 25.37 7.39 11.86
CA GLU A 67 26.21 6.44 12.59
C GLU A 67 25.42 5.23 13.14
N TRP A 68 24.10 5.36 13.35
CA TRP A 68 23.22 4.31 13.88
C TRP A 68 22.44 3.53 12.81
N ALA A 69 22.36 4.03 11.58
CA ALA A 69 21.59 3.43 10.49
C ALA A 69 22.44 3.09 9.25
N SER A 70 23.76 3.25 9.35
CA SER A 70 24.67 3.08 8.21
C SER A 70 24.47 1.72 7.53
N GLY A 71 24.04 1.77 6.27
CA GLY A 71 23.83 0.59 5.44
C GLY A 71 22.48 -0.13 5.56
N MET A 72 21.58 0.29 6.47
CA MET A 72 20.22 -0.28 6.54
C MET A 72 19.35 0.24 5.38
N PRO A 73 18.71 -0.64 4.59
CA PRO A 73 17.85 -0.20 3.50
C PRO A 73 16.58 0.47 4.06
N SER A 74 16.13 1.53 3.38
CA SER A 74 14.78 2.05 3.57
C SER A 74 13.76 1.00 3.15
N ARG A 75 12.56 1.06 3.72
CA ARG A 75 11.53 0.05 3.44
C ARG A 75 10.13 0.60 3.50
N PHE A 76 9.22 -0.08 2.83
CA PHE A 76 7.80 0.20 2.94
C PHE A 76 6.97 -1.07 3.02
N ARG A 77 5.76 -0.93 3.56
CA ARG A 77 4.70 -1.94 3.50
C ARG A 77 3.43 -1.31 3.00
N VAL A 78 2.54 -2.15 2.47
CA VAL A 78 1.24 -1.74 1.96
C VAL A 78 0.14 -2.44 2.75
N SER A 79 -0.83 -1.67 3.23
CA SER A 79 -2.07 -2.18 3.83
C SER A 79 -3.26 -1.84 2.95
N VAL A 80 -4.23 -2.75 2.89
CA VAL A 80 -5.47 -2.58 2.15
C VAL A 80 -6.65 -2.75 3.09
N ILE A 81 -7.59 -1.82 3.02
CA ILE A 81 -8.69 -1.69 3.97
C ILE A 81 -9.98 -1.44 3.20
N ARG A 82 -11.05 -2.17 3.55
CA ARG A 82 -12.42 -1.82 3.18
C ARG A 82 -13.19 -1.47 4.44
N SER A 83 -13.84 -0.31 4.46
CA SER A 83 -14.55 0.21 5.63
C SER A 83 -15.69 1.13 5.22
N ASP A 84 -16.75 1.19 6.01
CA ASP A 84 -17.80 2.22 5.96
C ASP A 84 -17.34 3.53 6.64
N ASN A 85 -16.26 3.50 7.40
CA ASN A 85 -15.65 4.71 7.94
C ASN A 85 -14.85 5.44 6.87
N VAL A 86 -15.12 6.74 6.71
CA VAL A 86 -14.30 7.66 5.91
C VAL A 86 -12.85 7.75 6.40
N ASN A 87 -12.60 7.40 7.66
CA ASN A 87 -11.26 7.34 8.25
C ASN A 87 -10.82 5.87 8.39
N ALA A 88 -9.85 5.46 7.57
CA ALA A 88 -9.33 4.10 7.54
C ALA A 88 -8.64 3.64 8.85
N SER A 89 -8.30 4.57 9.74
CA SER A 89 -7.71 4.24 11.06
C SER A 89 -8.75 3.71 12.04
N LEU A 90 -10.04 3.98 11.80
CA LEU A 90 -11.12 3.51 12.66
C LEU A 90 -11.53 2.10 12.29
N VAL A 91 -11.62 1.24 13.30
CA VAL A 91 -12.20 -0.10 13.15
C VAL A 91 -13.70 0.03 12.93
N SER A 92 -14.23 -0.77 12.01
CA SER A 92 -15.65 -0.83 11.72
C SER A 92 -16.27 -2.15 12.22
N THR A 93 -17.55 -2.10 12.55
CA THR A 93 -18.38 -3.28 12.83
C THR A 93 -19.15 -3.76 11.58
N HIS A 94 -18.97 -3.12 10.42
CA HIS A 94 -19.64 -3.47 9.19
C HIS A 94 -19.27 -4.91 8.75
N PRO A 95 -20.22 -5.75 8.30
CA PRO A 95 -19.94 -7.14 7.95
C PRO A 95 -18.88 -7.32 6.83
N ARG A 96 -18.77 -6.32 5.94
CA ARG A 96 -17.77 -6.31 4.86
C ARG A 96 -16.46 -5.60 5.24
N TYR A 97 -16.31 -5.12 6.48
CA TYR A 97 -15.06 -4.52 6.95
C TYR A 97 -13.91 -5.52 6.84
N THR A 98 -12.79 -5.08 6.29
CA THR A 98 -11.57 -5.89 6.26
C THR A 98 -10.33 -5.02 6.26
N ARG A 99 -9.24 -5.56 6.80
CA ARG A 99 -7.91 -4.94 6.85
C ARG A 99 -6.84 -6.02 6.76
N ARG A 100 -5.96 -5.90 5.77
CA ARG A 100 -4.84 -6.82 5.54
C ARG A 100 -3.60 -6.09 5.04
N THR A 101 -2.42 -6.63 5.29
CA THR A 101 -1.24 -6.25 4.51
C THR A 101 -1.38 -6.84 3.11
N LEU A 102 -0.84 -6.16 2.10
CA LEU A 102 -0.84 -6.67 0.73
C LEU A 102 -0.14 -8.03 0.62
N SER A 103 0.96 -8.19 1.37
CA SER A 103 1.72 -9.42 1.42
C SER A 103 0.93 -10.58 2.03
N ALA A 104 0.20 -10.37 3.13
CA ALA A 104 -0.65 -11.40 3.71
C ALA A 104 -1.82 -11.74 2.78
N LEU A 105 -2.44 -10.74 2.16
CA LEU A 105 -3.52 -10.97 1.19
C LEU A 105 -3.07 -11.91 0.06
N VAL A 106 -1.90 -11.64 -0.54
CA VAL A 106 -1.42 -12.44 -1.67
C VAL A 106 -0.94 -13.83 -1.23
N VAL A 107 -0.16 -13.92 -0.15
CA VAL A 107 0.51 -15.17 0.24
C VAL A 107 -0.42 -16.09 1.04
N GLU A 108 -1.14 -15.57 2.02
CA GLU A 108 -1.99 -16.37 2.91
C GLU A 108 -3.39 -16.54 2.36
N ASP A 109 -4.04 -15.43 1.96
CA ASP A 109 -5.44 -15.50 1.53
C ASP A 109 -5.54 -16.08 0.10
N PHE A 110 -4.75 -15.58 -0.86
CA PHE A 110 -4.75 -16.10 -2.23
C PHE A 110 -3.84 -17.32 -2.46
N GLY A 111 -2.95 -17.66 -1.52
CA GLY A 111 -2.06 -18.83 -1.64
C GLY A 111 -0.99 -18.68 -2.72
N VAL A 112 -0.67 -17.46 -3.14
CA VAL A 112 0.25 -17.19 -4.25
C VAL A 112 1.65 -16.88 -3.72
N ALA A 113 2.59 -17.79 -3.93
CA ALA A 113 3.98 -17.68 -3.47
C ALA A 113 4.85 -16.77 -4.37
N ILE A 114 4.37 -15.56 -4.69
CA ILE A 114 5.15 -14.54 -5.43
C ILE A 114 6.07 -13.76 -4.48
N LEU A 115 5.63 -13.53 -3.23
CA LEU A 115 6.42 -12.82 -2.22
C LEU A 115 7.12 -13.79 -1.26
N PRO A 116 8.26 -13.40 -0.65
CA PRO A 116 9.00 -14.26 0.28
C PRO A 116 8.21 -14.67 1.53
N SER A 117 7.28 -13.83 1.99
CA SER A 117 6.44 -14.09 3.17
C SER A 117 5.22 -13.18 3.23
N SER A 118 4.28 -13.49 4.12
CA SER A 118 3.08 -12.69 4.40
C SER A 118 3.34 -11.40 5.21
N ASP A 119 4.51 -11.27 5.82
CA ASP A 119 4.98 -10.03 6.47
C ASP A 119 6.08 -9.35 5.65
N HIS A 120 6.03 -9.49 4.32
CA HIS A 120 7.03 -8.91 3.44
C HIS A 120 7.04 -7.38 3.52
N TRP A 121 8.25 -6.82 3.65
CA TRP A 121 8.57 -5.41 3.48
C TRP A 121 9.42 -5.25 2.23
N TRP A 122 8.99 -4.35 1.35
CA TRP A 122 9.81 -3.96 0.21
C TRP A 122 10.96 -3.07 0.69
N THR A 123 12.18 -3.44 0.35
CA THR A 123 13.40 -2.74 0.75
C THR A 123 14.06 -2.08 -0.44
N PHE A 124 14.66 -0.91 -0.23
CA PHE A 124 15.40 -0.20 -1.27
C PHE A 124 16.53 0.65 -0.67
N LYS A 125 17.60 0.84 -1.45
CA LYS A 125 18.74 1.72 -1.16
C LYS A 125 18.93 2.81 -2.20
N SER A 126 18.33 2.66 -3.38
CA SER A 126 18.44 3.59 -4.49
C SER A 126 17.08 3.94 -5.09
N THR A 127 17.05 4.98 -5.92
CA THR A 127 15.85 5.37 -6.69
C THR A 127 15.36 4.26 -7.61
N GLU A 128 16.28 3.55 -8.25
CA GLU A 128 15.97 2.45 -9.17
C GLU A 128 15.34 1.27 -8.41
N GLU A 129 15.93 0.88 -7.28
CA GLU A 129 15.37 -0.16 -6.40
C GLU A 129 13.99 0.24 -5.88
N LEU A 130 13.80 1.52 -5.49
CA LEU A 130 12.50 2.02 -5.07
C LEU A 130 11.46 1.93 -6.19
N GLY A 131 11.84 2.34 -7.41
CA GLY A 131 10.97 2.26 -8.59
C GLY A 131 10.53 0.82 -8.88
N ASN A 132 11.48 -0.13 -8.86
CA ASN A 132 11.21 -1.55 -9.08
C ASN A 132 10.32 -2.14 -7.98
N ALA A 133 10.60 -1.82 -6.71
CA ALA A 133 9.80 -2.28 -5.59
C ALA A 133 8.37 -1.74 -5.62
N LEU A 134 8.19 -0.46 -5.96
CA LEU A 134 6.86 0.13 -6.15
C LEU A 134 6.13 -0.50 -7.34
N ALA A 135 6.83 -0.78 -8.43
CA ALA A 135 6.25 -1.45 -9.59
C ALA A 135 5.77 -2.87 -9.23
N GLU A 136 6.55 -3.65 -8.50
CA GLU A 136 6.14 -4.98 -8.01
C GLU A 136 4.88 -4.88 -7.14
N ALA A 137 4.87 -3.98 -6.16
CA ALA A 137 3.70 -3.73 -5.32
C ALA A 137 2.48 -3.30 -6.15
N ALA A 138 2.68 -2.53 -7.23
CA ALA A 138 1.63 -2.11 -8.16
C ALA A 138 0.92 -3.28 -8.82
N HIS A 139 1.69 -4.23 -9.35
CA HIS A 139 1.14 -5.40 -10.02
C HIS A 139 0.27 -6.20 -9.05
N LEU A 140 0.70 -6.34 -7.79
CA LEU A 140 -0.07 -7.03 -6.76
C LEU A 140 -1.31 -6.25 -6.33
N LEU A 141 -1.23 -4.93 -6.21
CA LEU A 141 -2.38 -4.08 -5.89
C LEU A 141 -3.45 -4.14 -6.97
N ILE A 142 -3.06 -4.02 -8.24
CA ILE A 142 -3.98 -4.04 -9.37
C ILE A 142 -4.55 -5.46 -9.58
N GLY A 143 -3.71 -6.49 -9.52
CA GLY A 143 -4.10 -7.86 -9.81
C GLY A 143 -4.92 -8.53 -8.71
N TYR A 144 -4.68 -8.19 -7.44
CA TYR A 144 -5.31 -8.87 -6.31
C TYR A 144 -6.09 -7.90 -5.43
N ALA A 145 -5.45 -6.82 -4.97
CA ALA A 145 -6.00 -6.06 -3.86
C ALA A 145 -7.17 -5.16 -4.24
N MET A 146 -7.11 -4.45 -5.36
CA MET A 146 -8.19 -3.58 -5.83
C MET A 146 -9.47 -4.38 -6.13
N PRO A 147 -9.44 -5.49 -6.90
CA PRO A 147 -10.61 -6.35 -7.09
C PRO A 147 -11.13 -6.95 -5.78
N TRP A 148 -10.24 -7.35 -4.87
CA TRP A 148 -10.63 -7.88 -3.56
C TRP A 148 -11.32 -6.83 -2.68
N LEU A 149 -10.83 -5.59 -2.71
CA LEU A 149 -11.46 -4.44 -2.04
C LEU A 149 -12.85 -4.18 -2.63
N ALA A 150 -13.00 -4.17 -3.96
CA ALA A 150 -14.32 -4.03 -4.60
C ALA A 150 -15.25 -5.20 -4.24
N GLY A 151 -14.70 -6.39 -4.00
CA GLY A 151 -15.44 -7.63 -3.77
C GLY A 151 -15.62 -8.48 -5.03
N ASP A 152 -14.99 -8.08 -6.13
CA ASP A 152 -15.00 -8.77 -7.44
C ASP A 152 -14.09 -10.00 -7.45
N LEU A 153 -13.14 -10.07 -6.51
CA LEU A 153 -12.21 -11.19 -6.37
C LEU A 153 -12.23 -11.70 -4.93
N LYS A 154 -12.43 -13.00 -4.75
CA LYS A 154 -12.41 -13.64 -3.43
C LYS A 154 -11.32 -14.71 -3.33
N PRO A 155 -10.62 -14.80 -2.18
CA PRO A 155 -9.77 -15.94 -1.86
C PRO A 155 -10.49 -17.27 -2.05
N GLY A 156 -9.84 -18.26 -2.65
CA GLY A 156 -10.40 -19.61 -2.83
C GLY A 156 -11.47 -19.76 -3.91
N GLU A 157 -11.92 -18.67 -4.56
CA GLU A 157 -12.64 -18.77 -5.83
C GLU A 157 -11.62 -19.11 -6.94
N HIS A 158 -11.11 -20.34 -6.93
CA HIS A 158 -10.53 -20.92 -8.13
C HIS A 158 -11.62 -20.91 -9.19
N ARG A 159 -11.35 -20.26 -10.33
CA ARG A 159 -12.07 -20.53 -11.56
C ARG A 159 -11.89 -22.03 -11.80
N ALA A 160 -12.94 -22.81 -11.55
CA ALA A 160 -12.98 -24.19 -11.97
C ALA A 160 -12.90 -24.16 -13.50
N ASP A 161 -11.79 -24.66 -14.02
CA ASP A 161 -11.58 -24.92 -15.44
C ASP A 161 -12.66 -25.88 -15.98
#